data_AF-A0AAQ4CQ93-F1
#
_entry.id   AF-A0AAQ4CQ93-F1
#
_cell.length_a   1.000
_cell.length_b   1.000
_cell.length_c   1.000
_cell.angle_alpha   90.00
_cell.angle_beta   90.00
_cell.angle_gamma   90.00
#
_symmetry.space_group_name_H-M   'P 1'
#
loop_
_entity.id
_entity.type
_entity.pdbx_description
1 polymer ?
#
loop_
_entity_poly.entity_id
_entity_poly.type
_entity_poly.pdbx_seq_one_letter_code
_entity_poly.pdbx_strand_id
1 'polypeptide(L)' 'MVDVKPLRQILSIPNFGMCVECGREVENAEFILIHKNKAYLFCSKYCFRKWLRETRIHYGD' A
#
# COMPACT_ATOMS: atom_id res chain seq x y z
N MET A 1 4.90 26.60 -24.52
CA MET A 1 4.91 26.56 -23.04
C MET A 1 4.94 25.09 -22.66
N VAL A 2 6.09 24.59 -22.22
CA VAL A 2 6.23 23.17 -21.86
C VAL A 2 5.66 23.02 -20.46
N ASP A 3 4.52 22.34 -20.38
CA ASP A 3 3.84 21.99 -19.12
C ASP A 3 4.70 20.95 -18.39
N VAL A 4 5.68 21.43 -17.62
CA VAL A 4 6.51 20.56 -16.78
C VAL A 4 5.66 20.12 -15.58
N LYS A 5 4.84 19.09 -15.79
CA LYS A 5 4.17 18.39 -14.71
C LYS A 5 5.22 17.98 -13.68
N PRO A 6 5.01 18.22 -12.37
CA PRO A 6 5.96 17.82 -11.36
C PRO A 6 6.14 16.31 -11.45
N LEU A 7 7.40 15.88 -11.57
CA LEU A 7 7.84 14.49 -11.55
C LEU A 7 7.16 13.74 -10.39
N ARG A 8 6.02 13.09 -10.66
CA ARG A 8 5.51 12.00 -9.83
C ARG A 8 6.39 10.79 -10.15
N GLN A 9 7.64 10.82 -9.70
CA GLN A 9 8.39 9.60 -9.45
C GLN A 9 7.75 8.91 -8.25
N ILE A 10 6.54 8.38 -8.43
CA ILE A 10 6.12 7.19 -7.71
C ILE A 10 6.77 6.09 -8.52
N LEU A 11 8.00 5.77 -8.14
CA LEU A 11 8.74 4.61 -8.63
C LEU A 11 7.78 3.43 -8.70
N SER A 12 7.86 2.73 -9.83
CA SER A 12 7.12 1.57 -10.31
C SER A 12 7.02 0.39 -9.34
N ILE A 13 6.54 0.61 -8.11
CA ILE A 13 6.15 -0.46 -7.23
C ILE A 13 4.88 -1.02 -7.87
N PRO A 14 4.87 -2.29 -8.32
CA PRO A 14 3.64 -2.91 -8.74
C PRO A 14 2.67 -2.85 -7.55
N ASN A 15 1.63 -2.02 -7.69
CA ASN A 15 0.53 -1.96 -6.73
C ASN A 15 -0.45 -3.12 -6.94
N PHE A 16 -0.08 -4.08 -7.81
CA PHE A 16 -0.79 -5.32 -8.01
C PHE A 16 -0.16 -6.44 -7.16
N GLY A 17 -0.98 -7.34 -6.64
CA GLY A 17 -0.55 -8.44 -5.78
C GLY A 17 -1.68 -8.92 -4.89
N MET A 18 -1.36 -9.48 -3.73
CA MET A 18 -2.37 -10.02 -2.82
C MET A 18 -2.62 -9.07 -1.65
N CYS A 19 -3.90 -8.76 -1.38
CA CYS A 19 -4.30 -8.07 -0.17
C CYS A 19 -3.89 -8.92 1.04
N VAL A 20 -3.09 -8.36 1.93
CA VAL A 20 -2.53 -9.10 3.07
C VAL A 20 -3.61 -9.53 4.05
N GLU A 21 -4.68 -8.76 4.16
CA GLU A 21 -5.76 -9.01 5.10
C GLU A 21 -6.75 -10.08 4.60
N CYS A 22 -7.27 -9.94 3.38
CA CYS A 22 -8.34 -10.80 2.89
C CYS A 22 -7.89 -11.83 1.84
N GLY A 23 -6.62 -11.80 1.44
CA GLY A 23 -6.05 -12.74 0.47
C GLY A 23 -6.61 -12.59 -0.95
N ARG A 24 -7.29 -11.48 -1.27
CA ARG A 24 -7.76 -11.22 -2.63
C ARG A 24 -6.65 -10.62 -3.49
N GLU A 25 -6.56 -11.07 -4.74
CA GLU A 25 -5.74 -10.40 -5.75
C GLU A 25 -6.27 -8.99 -6.03
N VAL A 26 -5.36 -8.02 -6.00
CA VAL A 26 -5.62 -6.62 -6.31
C VAL A 26 -4.77 -6.24 -7.50
N GLU A 27 -5.37 -5.64 -8.52
CA GLU A 27 -4.64 -5.06 -9.65
C GLU A 27 -4.13 -3.65 -9.32
N ASN A 28 -4.79 -2.97 -8.39
CA ASN A 28 -4.38 -1.67 -7.85
C ASN A 28 -4.77 -1.56 -6.37
N ALA A 29 -3.79 -1.66 -5.49
CA ALA A 29 -3.98 -1.52 -4.06
C ALA A 29 -4.41 -0.09 -3.69
N GLU A 30 -5.48 0.03 -2.91
CA GLU A 30 -5.98 1.32 -2.43
C GLU A 30 -5.05 1.91 -1.34
N PHE A 31 -4.44 1.04 -0.54
CA PHE A 31 -3.47 1.41 0.48
C PHE A 31 -2.24 0.52 0.43
N ILE A 32 -1.08 1.13 0.66
CA ILE A 32 0.22 0.47 0.71
C ILE A 32 0.95 0.92 1.96
N LEU A 33 1.49 -0.03 2.69
CA LEU A 33 2.22 0.19 3.93
C LEU A 33 3.62 -0.43 3.81
N ILE A 34 4.68 0.36 3.97
CA ILE A 34 6.08 -0.12 3.84
C ILE A 34 6.74 -0.18 5.21
N HIS A 35 6.86 -1.37 5.81
CA HIS A 35 7.38 -1.58 7.18
C HIS A 35 8.53 -2.56 7.14
N LYS A 36 9.65 -2.28 7.82
CA LYS A 36 10.80 -3.21 7.90
C LYS A 36 11.21 -3.77 6.53
N ASN A 37 11.28 -2.89 5.52
CA ASN A 37 11.61 -3.24 4.13
C ASN A 37 10.62 -4.21 3.45
N LYS A 38 9.39 -4.35 3.96
CA LYS A 38 8.29 -5.12 3.35
C LYS A 38 7.12 -4.21 3.01
N ALA A 39 6.63 -4.33 1.77
CA ALA A 39 5.40 -3.68 1.33
C ALA A 39 4.18 -4.58 1.61
N TYR A 40 3.16 -4.01 2.23
CA TYR A 40 1.88 -4.65 2.49
C TYR A 40 0.80 -3.94 1.67
N LEU A 41 0.08 -4.72 0.86
CA LEU A 41 -0.97 -4.23 -0.03
C LEU A 41 -2.34 -4.45 0.59
N PHE A 42 -3.24 -3.50 0.43
CA PHE A 42 -4.61 -3.59 0.93
C PHE A 42 -5.63 -3.19 -0.13
N CYS A 43 -6.64 -4.04 -0.32
CA CYS A 43 -7.73 -3.82 -1.27
C CYS A 43 -8.75 -2.78 -0.80
N SER A 44 -8.71 -2.39 0.48
CA SER A 44 -9.64 -1.40 1.04
C SER A 44 -9.12 -0.79 2.34
N LYS A 45 -9.65 0.38 2.69
CA LYS A 45 -9.45 1.01 4.01
C LYS A 45 -9.85 0.10 5.18
N TYR A 46 -10.90 -0.72 5.00
CA TYR A 46 -11.35 -1.67 6.01
C TYR A 46 -10.28 -2.73 6.27
N CYS A 47 -9.74 -3.32 5.19
CA CYS A 47 -8.69 -4.33 5.28
C CYS A 47 -7.44 -3.79 5.97
N PHE A 48 -7.00 -2.59 5.59
CA PHE A 48 -5.87 -1.91 6.23
C PHE A 48 -6.07 -1.72 7.74
N ARG A 49 -7.24 -1.19 8.15
CA ARG A 49 -7.54 -0.94 9.57
C ARG A 49 -7.67 -2.23 10.38
N LYS A 50 -8.28 -3.28 9.81
CA LYS A 50 -8.42 -4.57 10.47
C LYS A 50 -7.04 -5.19 10.72
N TRP A 51 -6.21 -5.21 9.67
CA TRP A 51 -4.84 -5.71 9.75
C TRP A 51 -3.99 -4.96 10.78
N LEU A 52 -4.06 -3.62 10.82
CA LEU A 52 -3.33 -2.81 11.80
C LEU A 52 -3.71 -3.15 13.25
N ARG A 53 -5.01 -3.39 13.53
CA ARG A 53 -5.47 -3.76 14.87
C ARG A 53 -4.97 -5.14 15.28
N GLU A 54 -4.95 -6.08 14.35
CA GLU A 54 -4.54 -7.46 14.61
C GLU A 54 -3.02 -7.58 14.79
N THR A 55 -2.24 -6.89 13.97
CA THR A 55 -0.78 -6.98 13.98
C THR A 55 -0.10 -6.11 15.04
N ARG A 56 -0.81 -5.11 15.61
CA ARG A 56 -0.26 -4.14 16.57
C ARG A 56 1.05 -3.49 16.10
N ILE A 57 1.26 -3.38 14.78
CA ILE A 57 2.45 -2.73 14.25
C ILE A 57 2.32 -1.24 14.55
N HIS A 58 3.22 -0.73 15.40
CA HIS A 58 3.38 0.69 15.64
C HIS A 58 4.12 1.30 14.45
N TYR A 59 3.46 2.23 13.77
CA TYR A 59 4.07 3.02 12.71
C TYR A 59 4.50 4.36 13.28
N GLY A 60 5.80 4.53 13.56
CA GLY A 60 6.36 5.80 14.05
C GLY A 60 7.56 5.69 15.00
N ASP A 61 8.60 4.94 14.63
CA ASP A 61 9.96 5.13 15.15
C ASP A 61 10.84 5.72 14.04
#